data_AF-A0A9P4P6V1-F1
#
_entry.id   AF-A0A9P4P6V1-F1
#
_cell.length_a   1.000
_cell.length_b   1.000
_cell.length_c   1.000
_cell.angle_alpha   90.00
_cell.angle_beta   90.00
_cell.angle_gamma   90.00
#
_symmetry.space_group_name_H-M   'P 1'
#
loop_
_entity.id
_entity.type
_entity.pdbx_description
1 polymer ?
#
loop_
_entity_poly.entity_id
_entity_poly.type
_entity_poly.pdbx_seq_one_letter_code
_entity_poly.pdbx_strand_id
1 'polypeptide(L)'
;MILALLLSPFLLSVSPVALAAPLTLAAPLTPPVPIRECFTQSDNTTASLIPSFATLLASEPARTFTAFPDSQSKNRFRGTVSGVCLELLVFNNDVYFEVGVDGAGLAHTARGVALQCGGLGWGYYTDSETGNTFHREIWAILQECSSWYPKTSGARVICPTDTTGAERHDPKLPCPGEER
;
A
#
# COMPACT_ATOMS: atom_id res chain seq x y z
N MET A 1 63.15 -54.63 -16.15
CA MET A 1 63.63 -54.46 -17.54
C MET A 1 62.44 -53.99 -18.38
N ILE A 2 62.52 -52.75 -18.93
CA ILE A 2 61.77 -52.18 -20.09
C ILE A 2 60.24 -52.08 -19.88
N LEU A 3 59.55 -50.94 -19.68
CA LEU A 3 59.45 -49.61 -20.34
C LEU A 3 58.95 -49.62 -21.81
N ALA A 4 57.65 -49.32 -22.00
CA ALA A 4 57.02 -48.62 -23.14
C ALA A 4 55.52 -48.45 -22.77
N LEU A 5 54.95 -47.32 -22.35
CA LEU A 5 54.80 -45.95 -22.88
C LEU A 5 53.90 -45.84 -24.13
N LEU A 6 52.91 -44.93 -24.00
CA LEU A 6 52.03 -44.27 -25.02
C LEU A 6 50.62 -44.91 -25.16
N LEU A 7 49.48 -44.21 -25.11
CA LEU A 7 49.12 -42.79 -25.27
C LEU A 7 47.76 -42.51 -24.59
N SER A 8 47.62 -41.32 -23.99
CA SER A 8 46.36 -40.69 -23.56
C SER A 8 45.67 -40.03 -24.75
N PRO A 9 44.34 -39.84 -24.71
CA PRO A 9 43.90 -38.46 -24.62
C PRO A 9 42.73 -38.23 -23.65
N PHE A 10 42.96 -37.26 -22.76
CA PHE A 10 42.03 -36.22 -22.33
C PHE A 10 40.55 -36.37 -22.74
N LEU A 11 39.71 -36.73 -21.77
CA LEU A 11 38.29 -36.37 -21.79
C LEU A 11 38.07 -35.20 -20.82
N LEU A 12 37.94 -34.01 -21.42
CA LEU A 12 37.47 -32.79 -20.79
C LEU A 12 35.99 -32.97 -20.41
N SER A 13 35.71 -33.19 -19.13
CA SER A 13 34.34 -33.17 -18.60
C SER A 13 34.06 -31.81 -17.96
N VAL A 14 33.36 -31.01 -18.75
CA VAL A 14 32.76 -29.70 -18.49
C VAL A 14 32.18 -29.56 -17.08
N SER A 15 32.66 -28.57 -16.32
CA SER A 15 32.00 -28.08 -15.12
C SER A 15 30.60 -27.57 -15.45
N PRO A 16 29.53 -28.02 -14.78
CA PRO A 16 28.27 -27.30 -14.84
C PRO A 16 28.46 -25.99 -14.07
N VAL A 17 28.56 -24.90 -14.81
CA VAL A 17 28.33 -23.55 -14.30
C VAL A 17 26.94 -23.59 -13.66
N ALA A 18 26.90 -23.49 -12.33
CA ALA A 18 25.66 -23.27 -11.60
C ALA A 18 25.08 -21.95 -12.12
N LEU A 19 24.05 -22.03 -12.96
CA LEU A 19 23.24 -20.88 -13.32
C LEU A 19 22.65 -20.34 -12.00
N ALA A 20 23.22 -19.24 -11.52
CA ALA A 20 22.52 -18.36 -10.61
C ALA A 20 21.24 -17.93 -11.34
N ALA A 21 20.10 -18.45 -10.88
CA ALA A 21 18.81 -17.92 -11.30
C ALA A 21 18.83 -16.41 -10.99
N PRO A 22 18.51 -15.52 -11.95
CA PRO A 22 18.32 -14.12 -11.61
C PRO A 22 17.17 -14.06 -10.61
N LEU A 23 17.42 -13.46 -9.45
CA LEU A 23 16.35 -12.97 -8.58
C LEU A 23 15.49 -12.06 -9.46
N THR A 24 14.35 -12.58 -9.93
CA THR A 24 13.25 -11.74 -10.38
C THR A 24 12.82 -10.94 -9.16
N LEU A 25 13.33 -9.71 -9.08
CA LEU A 25 12.78 -8.68 -8.23
C LEU A 25 11.32 -8.53 -8.72
N ALA A 26 10.39 -9.16 -7.99
CA ALA A 26 8.97 -9.03 -8.28
C ALA A 26 8.68 -7.52 -8.28
N ALA A 27 8.32 -6.99 -9.44
CA ALA A 27 7.79 -5.64 -9.51
C ALA A 27 6.60 -5.58 -8.53
N PRO A 28 6.48 -4.52 -7.72
CA PRO A 28 5.28 -4.37 -6.92
C PRO A 28 4.10 -4.33 -7.90
N LEU A 29 3.21 -5.32 -7.79
CA LEU A 29 2.06 -5.51 -8.69
C LEU A 29 0.97 -4.44 -8.49
N THR A 30 1.18 -3.51 -7.57
CA THR A 30 0.19 -2.49 -7.23
C THR A 30 0.68 -1.09 -7.60
N PRO A 31 -0.18 -0.28 -8.25
CA PRO A 31 0.16 1.10 -8.54
C PRO A 31 0.40 1.86 -7.23
N PRO A 32 1.30 2.84 -7.24
CA PRO A 32 1.59 3.59 -6.03
C PRO A 32 0.35 4.39 -5.62
N VAL A 33 0.18 4.54 -4.31
CA VAL A 33 -0.98 5.23 -3.70
C VAL A 33 -1.20 6.59 -4.35
N PRO A 34 -2.40 6.89 -4.86
CA PRO A 34 -2.65 8.20 -5.44
C PRO A 34 -2.75 9.28 -4.37
N ILE A 35 -1.92 10.31 -4.53
CA ILE A 35 -1.70 11.36 -3.54
C ILE A 35 -2.51 12.60 -3.86
N ARG A 36 -3.05 13.19 -2.79
CA ARG A 36 -3.84 14.40 -2.79
C ARG A 36 -2.99 15.61 -2.44
N GLU A 37 -2.24 15.47 -1.36
CA GLU A 37 -1.45 16.56 -0.82
C GLU A 37 -0.28 15.98 -0.02
N CYS A 38 0.86 16.64 -0.10
CA CYS A 38 2.03 16.32 0.70
C CYS A 38 2.17 17.32 1.83
N PHE A 39 2.52 16.84 3.03
CA PHE A 39 2.73 17.68 4.19
C PHE A 39 4.22 17.76 4.51
N THR A 40 4.74 18.97 4.63
CA THR A 40 6.14 19.21 4.98
C THR A 40 6.32 19.51 6.48
N GLN A 41 5.38 19.10 7.34
CA GLN A 41 5.30 19.60 8.73
C GLN A 41 6.40 19.15 9.71
N SER A 42 7.47 18.48 9.29
CA SER A 42 8.50 18.04 10.24
C SER A 42 9.91 18.16 9.66
N ASP A 43 10.69 19.07 10.25
CA ASP A 43 12.07 19.40 9.85
C ASP A 43 13.09 18.30 10.18
N ASN A 44 12.70 17.18 10.79
CA ASN A 44 13.63 16.12 11.17
C ASN A 44 13.02 14.73 10.89
N THR A 45 13.58 14.02 9.91
CA THR A 45 13.68 12.54 9.99
C THR A 45 12.41 11.73 9.67
N THR A 46 11.23 12.31 9.50
CA THR A 46 9.96 11.55 9.41
C THR A 46 9.90 10.52 8.28
N ALA A 47 10.36 10.86 7.07
CA ALA A 47 10.37 9.95 5.92
C ALA A 47 11.18 8.67 6.19
N SER A 48 12.31 8.81 6.87
CA SER A 48 13.21 7.69 7.20
C SER A 48 12.63 6.72 8.24
N LEU A 49 11.64 7.17 9.02
CA LEU A 49 10.96 6.37 10.03
C LEU A 49 9.78 5.56 9.45
N ILE A 50 9.26 5.96 8.28
CA ILE A 50 8.11 5.32 7.66
C ILE A 50 8.30 3.82 7.37
N PRO A 51 9.47 3.32 6.91
CA PRO A 51 9.66 1.88 6.71
C PRO A 51 9.42 1.04 7.99
N SER A 52 9.92 1.52 9.12
CA SER A 52 9.72 0.87 10.43
C SER A 52 8.27 1.00 10.90
N PHE A 53 7.65 2.18 10.73
CA PHE A 53 6.24 2.38 11.06
C PHE A 53 5.32 1.50 10.19
N ALA A 54 5.60 1.39 8.89
CA ALA A 54 4.89 0.50 7.99
C ALA A 54 5.03 -0.98 8.39
N THR A 55 6.14 -1.37 9.01
CA THR A 55 6.29 -2.73 9.56
C THR A 55 5.35 -2.96 10.75
N LEU A 56 5.14 -1.94 11.61
CA LEU A 56 4.13 -2.00 12.66
C LEU A 56 2.71 -2.08 12.07
N LEU A 57 2.40 -1.24 11.09
CA LEU A 57 1.11 -1.28 10.39
C LEU A 57 0.83 -2.65 9.76
N ALA A 58 1.84 -3.30 9.17
CA ALA A 58 1.71 -4.64 8.59
C ALA A 58 1.26 -5.71 9.59
N SER A 59 1.47 -5.48 10.88
CA SER A 59 1.07 -6.40 11.95
C SER A 59 -0.35 -6.13 12.50
N GLU A 60 -1.01 -5.06 12.05
CA GLU A 60 -2.38 -4.78 12.46
C GLU A 60 -3.35 -5.84 11.93
N PRO A 61 -4.27 -6.35 12.77
CA PRO A 61 -5.30 -7.26 12.31
C PRO A 61 -6.22 -6.56 11.31
N ALA A 62 -6.81 -7.34 10.40
CA ALA A 62 -7.84 -6.84 9.50
C ALA A 62 -9.04 -6.29 10.30
N ARG A 63 -9.60 -5.17 9.83
CA ARG A 63 -10.75 -4.50 10.44
C ARG A 63 -11.73 -4.11 9.34
N THR A 64 -13.00 -4.35 9.59
CA THR A 64 -14.07 -3.88 8.71
C THR A 64 -14.60 -2.55 9.23
N PHE A 65 -14.59 -1.55 8.36
CA PHE A 65 -15.15 -0.24 8.64
C PHE A 65 -16.59 -0.22 8.15
N THR A 66 -17.51 -0.19 9.10
CA THR A 66 -18.96 -0.15 8.86
C THR A 66 -19.33 1.09 8.04
N ALA A 67 -20.25 0.91 7.08
CA ALA A 67 -20.92 2.00 6.38
C ALA A 67 -21.70 2.85 7.39
N PHE A 68 -21.65 4.18 7.27
CA PHE A 68 -22.40 5.05 8.17
C PHE A 68 -23.06 6.21 7.42
N PRO A 69 -24.39 6.43 7.59
CA PRO A 69 -25.08 7.54 6.95
C PRO A 69 -24.69 8.90 7.53
N ASP A 70 -24.34 8.98 8.82
CA ASP A 70 -24.24 10.27 9.53
C ASP A 70 -22.91 10.54 10.27
N SER A 71 -21.97 9.59 10.31
CA SER A 71 -20.69 9.85 10.99
C SER A 71 -19.53 8.97 10.52
N GLN A 72 -18.65 9.58 9.73
CA GLN A 72 -17.19 9.48 9.75
C GLN A 72 -16.62 8.39 10.68
N SER A 73 -16.59 7.14 10.22
CA SER A 73 -15.84 6.10 10.93
C SER A 73 -14.35 6.36 10.63
N LYS A 74 -13.63 6.71 11.69
CA LYS A 74 -12.20 7.04 11.64
C LYS A 74 -11.42 6.04 12.47
N ASN A 75 -10.39 5.49 11.88
CA ASN A 75 -9.52 4.53 12.53
C ASN A 75 -8.11 5.09 12.58
N ARG A 76 -7.53 5.04 13.78
CA ARG A 76 -6.18 5.53 14.06
C ARG A 76 -5.28 4.34 14.28
N PHE A 77 -4.27 4.21 13.44
CA PHE A 77 -3.20 3.25 13.61
C PHE A 77 -1.97 4.02 14.04
N ARG A 78 -1.59 3.89 15.32
CA ARG A 78 -0.54 4.70 15.94
C ARG A 78 0.65 3.83 16.31
N GLY A 79 1.85 4.37 16.17
CA GLY A 79 3.07 3.71 16.58
C GLY A 79 4.18 4.71 16.85
N THR A 80 4.97 4.44 17.87
CA THR A 80 6.17 5.24 18.16
C THR A 80 7.39 4.54 17.57
N VAL A 81 8.14 5.25 16.72
CA VAL A 81 9.38 4.76 16.11
C VAL A 81 10.48 5.78 16.41
N SER A 82 11.58 5.32 17.03
CA SER A 82 12.73 6.17 17.37
C SER A 82 12.34 7.44 18.14
N GLY A 83 11.35 7.36 19.02
CA GLY A 83 10.86 8.48 19.83
C GLY A 83 9.84 9.40 19.14
N VAL A 84 9.56 9.22 17.85
CA VAL A 84 8.54 9.97 17.11
C VAL A 84 7.26 9.16 17.03
N CYS A 85 6.13 9.78 17.39
CA CYS A 85 4.81 9.15 17.27
C CYS A 85 4.25 9.42 15.88
N LEU A 86 4.00 8.35 15.13
CA LEU A 86 3.39 8.39 13.80
C LEU A 86 1.99 7.80 13.86
N GLU A 87 1.12 8.31 13.00
CA GLU A 87 -0.19 7.75 12.80
C GLU A 87 -0.56 7.68 11.31
N LEU A 88 -1.23 6.59 10.95
CA LEU A 88 -2.01 6.50 9.72
C LEU A 88 -3.48 6.60 10.13
N LEU A 89 -4.11 7.70 9.77
CA LEU A 89 -5.51 7.95 10.03
C LEU A 89 -6.30 7.57 8.77
N VAL A 90 -7.20 6.60 8.90
CA VAL A 90 -8.02 6.10 7.79
C VAL A 90 -9.48 6.44 8.01
N PHE A 91 -10.10 7.02 6.99
CA PHE A 91 -11.50 7.43 6.99
C PHE A 91 -12.26 6.64 5.94
N ASN A 92 -13.36 6.00 6.34
CA ASN A 92 -14.35 5.54 5.38
C ASN A 92 -15.33 6.70 5.12
N ASN A 93 -15.28 7.27 3.92
CA ASN A 93 -16.28 8.21 3.43
C ASN A 93 -17.43 7.51 2.69
N ASP A 94 -17.35 6.21 2.44
CA ASP A 94 -18.47 5.47 1.84
C ASP A 94 -19.59 5.27 2.88
N VAL A 95 -20.74 5.83 2.57
CA VAL A 95 -21.94 5.79 3.43
C VAL A 95 -22.84 4.58 3.15
N TYR A 96 -22.54 3.79 2.12
CA TYR A 96 -23.33 2.68 1.64
C TYR A 96 -22.65 1.32 1.85
N PHE A 97 -21.33 1.26 1.73
CA PHE A 97 -20.58 0.00 1.75
C PHE A 97 -19.59 -0.09 2.90
N GLU A 98 -19.56 -1.27 3.53
CA GLU A 98 -18.53 -1.59 4.49
C GLU A 98 -17.24 -1.94 3.75
N VAL A 99 -16.12 -1.40 4.23
CA VAL A 99 -14.82 -1.67 3.60
C VAL A 99 -13.85 -2.23 4.62
N GLY A 100 -13.22 -3.34 4.24
CA GLY A 100 -12.15 -3.93 5.01
C GLY A 100 -10.86 -3.16 4.78
N VAL A 101 -10.09 -2.96 5.84
CA VAL A 101 -8.69 -2.61 5.74
C VAL A 101 -7.86 -3.65 6.48
N ASP A 102 -6.67 -3.93 5.97
CA ASP A 102 -5.73 -4.88 6.54
C ASP A 102 -4.37 -4.25 6.81
N GLY A 103 -3.57 -4.89 7.67
CA GLY A 103 -2.23 -4.39 8.01
C GLY A 103 -1.33 -4.20 6.78
N ALA A 104 -1.38 -5.14 5.84
CA ALA A 104 -0.57 -5.09 4.62
C ALA A 104 -0.91 -3.87 3.75
N GLY A 105 -2.19 -3.56 3.57
CA GLY A 105 -2.66 -2.40 2.81
C GLY A 105 -2.33 -1.11 3.55
N LEU A 106 -2.49 -1.07 4.88
CA LEU A 106 -2.09 0.10 5.69
C LEU A 106 -0.59 0.40 5.53
N ALA A 107 0.25 -0.64 5.61
CA ALA A 107 1.69 -0.53 5.42
C ALA A 107 2.06 -0.08 4.00
N HIS A 108 1.40 -0.66 2.99
CA HIS A 108 1.59 -0.27 1.60
C HIS A 108 1.19 1.19 1.38
N THR A 109 0.04 1.58 1.92
CA THR A 109 -0.46 2.95 1.84
C THR A 109 0.51 3.95 2.43
N ALA A 110 0.99 3.72 3.66
CA ALA A 110 1.96 4.60 4.30
C ALA A 110 3.27 4.72 3.48
N ARG A 111 3.78 3.62 2.94
CA ARG A 111 4.98 3.64 2.09
C ARG A 111 4.76 4.39 0.78
N GLY A 112 3.62 4.19 0.13
CA GLY A 112 3.29 4.86 -1.12
C GLY A 112 3.21 6.37 -0.95
N VAL A 113 2.54 6.84 0.11
CA VAL A 113 2.51 8.26 0.49
C VAL A 113 3.92 8.79 0.73
N ALA A 114 4.71 8.10 1.56
CA ALA A 114 6.05 8.56 1.89
C ALA A 114 7.02 8.59 0.71
N LEU A 115 6.92 7.61 -0.19
CA LEU A 115 7.73 7.54 -1.39
C LEU A 115 7.44 8.74 -2.33
N GLN A 116 6.16 9.07 -2.52
CA GLN A 116 5.77 10.16 -3.41
C GLN A 116 5.98 11.54 -2.79
N CYS A 117 5.70 11.70 -1.49
CA CYS A 117 5.82 12.98 -0.80
C CYS A 117 7.21 13.24 -0.22
N GLY A 118 8.09 12.24 -0.20
CA GLY A 118 9.34 12.31 0.57
C GLY A 118 9.10 12.46 2.07
N GLY A 119 7.96 12.01 2.60
CA GLY A 119 7.56 12.25 3.98
C GLY A 119 6.07 12.00 4.29
N LEU A 120 5.43 12.98 4.91
CA LEU A 120 4.04 12.91 5.34
C LEU A 120 3.09 13.39 4.23
N GLY A 121 1.83 13.00 4.30
CA GLY A 121 0.86 13.41 3.29
C GLY A 121 -0.48 12.70 3.39
N TRP A 122 -1.29 12.96 2.39
CA TRP A 122 -2.64 12.45 2.25
C TRP A 122 -2.80 11.78 0.89
N GLY A 123 -3.26 10.53 0.89
CA GLY A 123 -3.70 9.81 -0.29
C GLY A 123 -4.96 8.99 -0.04
N TYR A 124 -5.15 7.95 -0.86
CA TYR A 124 -6.20 6.96 -0.67
C TYR A 124 -5.65 5.66 -0.07
N TYR A 125 -6.50 4.88 0.57
CA TYR A 125 -6.13 3.52 0.94
C TYR A 125 -6.01 2.64 -0.30
N THR A 126 -5.09 1.68 -0.24
CA THR A 126 -4.88 0.66 -1.25
C THR A 126 -5.09 -0.70 -0.63
N ASP A 127 -6.04 -1.45 -1.16
CA ASP A 127 -6.27 -2.84 -0.76
C ASP A 127 -5.06 -3.69 -1.12
N SER A 128 -4.58 -4.49 -0.17
CA SER A 128 -3.36 -5.27 -0.39
C SER A 128 -3.58 -6.51 -1.27
N GLU A 129 -4.80 -7.04 -1.28
CA GLU A 129 -5.17 -8.25 -2.00
C GLU A 129 -5.47 -7.97 -3.48
N THR A 130 -6.25 -6.92 -3.73
CA THR A 130 -6.74 -6.55 -5.06
C THR A 130 -5.91 -5.45 -5.72
N GLY A 131 -5.15 -4.67 -4.95
CA GLY A 131 -4.45 -3.49 -5.44
C GLY A 131 -5.37 -2.29 -5.72
N ASN A 132 -6.66 -2.40 -5.41
CA ASN A 132 -7.63 -1.35 -5.65
C ASN A 132 -7.36 -0.15 -4.76
N THR A 133 -7.29 1.01 -5.41
CA THR A 133 -7.20 2.30 -4.74
C THR A 133 -8.61 2.85 -4.59
N PHE A 134 -9.15 2.85 -3.37
CA PHE A 134 -10.51 3.29 -3.03
C PHE A 134 -10.67 4.82 -3.17
N HIS A 135 -10.58 5.31 -4.41
CA HIS A 135 -10.50 6.71 -4.74
C HIS A 135 -11.70 7.49 -4.24
N ARG A 136 -11.45 8.46 -3.36
CA ARG A 136 -12.46 9.33 -2.73
C ARG A 136 -13.36 8.64 -1.70
N GLU A 137 -13.33 7.30 -1.61
CA GLU A 137 -14.04 6.56 -0.57
C GLU A 137 -13.19 6.40 0.68
N ILE A 138 -11.95 5.93 0.55
CA ILE A 138 -11.09 5.71 1.71
C ILE A 138 -9.89 6.59 1.66
N TRP A 139 -9.85 7.50 2.62
CA TRP A 139 -8.81 8.48 2.75
C TRP A 139 -7.81 8.03 3.79
N ALA A 140 -6.53 8.13 3.47
CA ALA A 140 -5.44 7.77 4.37
C ALA A 140 -4.51 8.95 4.56
N ILE A 141 -4.35 9.38 5.82
CA ILE A 141 -3.53 10.52 6.19
C ILE A 141 -2.37 10.02 7.03
N LEU A 142 -1.17 10.10 6.46
CA LEU A 142 0.07 9.79 7.14
C LEU A 142 0.62 11.07 7.76
N GLN A 143 0.70 11.10 9.09
CA GLN A 143 1.14 12.27 9.84
C GLN A 143 1.84 11.87 11.15
N GLU A 144 2.48 12.84 11.80
CA GLU A 144 2.80 12.70 13.22
C GLU A 144 1.51 12.70 14.06
N CYS A 145 1.53 11.99 15.18
CA CYS A 145 0.36 11.84 16.04
C CYS A 145 -0.20 13.21 16.44
N SER A 146 -1.45 13.48 16.06
CA SER A 146 -2.10 14.75 16.35
C SER A 146 -3.47 14.57 17.01
N SER A 147 -3.93 15.62 17.67
CA SER A 147 -5.33 15.77 18.08
C SER A 147 -6.20 16.32 16.96
N TRP A 148 -5.60 16.94 15.93
CA TRP A 148 -6.30 17.43 14.75
C TRP A 148 -6.77 16.28 13.84
N TYR A 149 -7.91 16.47 13.20
CA TYR A 149 -8.43 15.58 12.18
C TYR A 149 -9.37 16.37 11.25
N PRO A 150 -9.35 16.10 9.93
CA PRO A 150 -10.33 16.67 9.03
C PRO A 150 -11.73 16.19 9.40
N LYS A 151 -12.70 17.08 9.23
CA LYS A 151 -14.12 16.71 9.18
C LYS A 151 -14.42 16.33 7.74
N THR A 152 -14.92 15.12 7.49
CA THR A 152 -15.33 14.70 6.15
C THR A 152 -16.85 14.71 6.03
N SER A 153 -17.35 15.03 4.83
CA SER A 153 -18.73 14.71 4.43
C SER A 153 -18.70 13.36 3.73
N GLY A 154 -19.72 12.52 3.96
CA GLY A 154 -19.86 11.25 3.24
C GLY A 154 -19.76 11.48 1.73
N ALA A 155 -19.00 10.62 1.06
CA ALA A 155 -18.87 10.59 -0.39
C ALA A 155 -19.53 9.32 -0.92
N ARG A 156 -19.99 9.37 -2.16
CA ARG A 156 -20.58 8.23 -2.86
C ARG A 156 -19.77 7.94 -4.11
N VAL A 157 -19.61 6.66 -4.43
CA VAL A 157 -19.05 6.23 -5.72
C VAL A 157 -20.05 6.57 -6.81
N ILE A 158 -19.61 7.37 -7.78
CA ILE A 158 -20.35 7.63 -9.01
C ILE A 158 -19.43 7.15 -10.11
N CYS A 159 -19.79 6.07 -10.78
CA CYS A 159 -19.03 5.60 -11.93
C CYS A 159 -19.04 6.66 -13.03
N PRO A 160 -17.97 6.77 -13.85
CA PRO A 160 -17.91 7.76 -14.93
C PRO A 160 -19.09 7.68 -15.91
N THR A 161 -19.69 6.50 -16.04
CA THR A 161 -20.89 6.21 -16.84
C THR A 161 -22.19 6.70 -16.20
N ASP A 162 -22.22 6.91 -14.89
CA ASP A 162 -23.39 7.43 -14.19
C ASP A 162 -23.45 8.97 -14.29
N THR A 163 -24.18 9.43 -15.31
CA THR A 163 -24.44 10.86 -15.54
C THR A 163 -25.51 11.45 -14.62
N THR A 164 -26.22 10.60 -13.87
CA THR A 164 -27.32 11.01 -12.98
C THR A 164 -26.88 11.15 -11.53
N GLY A 165 -25.76 10.51 -11.17
CA GLY A 165 -25.30 10.38 -9.79
C GLY A 165 -26.28 9.58 -8.93
N ALA A 166 -27.21 8.83 -9.51
CA ALA A 166 -28.19 8.04 -8.77
C ALA A 166 -27.67 6.63 -8.47
N GLU A 167 -26.68 6.16 -9.23
CA GLU A 167 -26.13 4.83 -9.08
C GLU A 167 -25.25 4.76 -7.83
N ARG A 168 -25.45 3.69 -7.07
CA ARG A 168 -24.61 3.36 -5.91
C ARG A 168 -23.75 2.20 -6.35
N HIS A 169 -22.46 2.47 -6.53
CA HIS A 169 -21.53 1.45 -6.99
C HIS A 169 -20.71 0.93 -5.80
N ASP A 170 -20.60 -0.39 -5.68
CA ASP A 170 -19.71 -1.00 -4.70
C ASP A 170 -18.27 -0.72 -5.14
N PRO A 171 -17.46 0.01 -4.34
CA PRO A 171 -16.11 0.37 -4.75
C PRO A 171 -15.17 -0.83 -4.89
N LYS A 172 -15.56 -2.02 -4.41
CA LYS A 172 -14.81 -3.25 -4.60
C LYS A 172 -14.99 -3.85 -6.00
N LEU A 173 -15.98 -3.38 -6.76
CA LEU A 173 -16.26 -3.85 -8.11
C LEU A 173 -15.74 -2.84 -9.15
N PRO A 174 -15.27 -3.30 -10.32
CA PRO A 174 -14.97 -2.37 -11.41
C PRO A 174 -16.23 -1.63 -11.82
N CYS A 175 -16.09 -0.37 -12.23
CA CYS A 175 -17.23 0.36 -12.80
C CYS A 175 -17.73 -0.33 -14.07
N PRO A 176 -19.05 -0.28 -14.36
CA PRO A 176 -19.58 -0.86 -15.58
C PRO A 176 -18.81 -0.37 -16.82
N GLY A 177 -18.22 -1.30 -17.58
CA GLY A 177 -17.39 -1.00 -18.76
C GLY A 177 -15.88 -0.89 -18.52
N GLU A 178 -15.40 -1.06 -17.28
CA GLU A 178 -13.98 -1.13 -16.94
C GLU A 178 -13.48 -2.56 -16.64
N GLU A 179 -14.32 -3.58 -16.88
CA GLU A 179 -13.98 -4.99 -16.73
C GLU A 179 -12.81 -5.37 -17.67
N ARG A 180 -11.63 -5.63 -17.10
CA ARG A 180 -10.44 -6.12 -17.81
C ARG A 180 -9.86 -7.34 -17.11
#